data_AF-A0A966XY42-F1
#
_entry.id   AF-A0A966XY42-F1
#
_cell.length_a   1.000
_cell.length_b   1.000
_cell.length_c   1.000
_cell.angle_alpha   90.00
_cell.angle_beta   90.00
_cell.angle_gamma   90.00
#
_symmetry.space_group_name_H-M   'P 1'
#
loop_
_entity.id
_entity.type
_entity.pdbx_description
1 polymer ?
#
loop_
_entity_poly.entity_id
_entity_poly.type
_entity_poly.pdbx_seq_one_letter_code
_entity_poly.pdbx_strand_id
1 'polypeptide(L)' 'MPRRQLILSSAAALASSMLSAHAQPAQFADRPIKLVVPTAVGGGNDTTGRIYAEKVTSLLKRPVLVENLPGA' A
#
# COMPACT_ATOMS: atom_id res chain seq x y z
N MET A 1 26.80 -41.80 -8.14
CA MET A 1 26.72 -40.38 -7.72
C MET A 1 27.58 -40.17 -6.49
N PRO A 2 28.56 -39.25 -6.50
CA PRO A 2 29.47 -39.06 -5.37
C PRO A 2 28.71 -38.59 -4.13
N ARG A 3 28.87 -39.30 -2.99
CA ARG A 3 28.25 -38.99 -1.68
C ARG A 3 28.33 -37.50 -1.29
N ARG A 4 29.41 -36.82 -1.68
CA ARG A 4 29.59 -35.38 -1.49
C ARG A 4 28.51 -34.54 -2.16
N GLN A 5 28.10 -34.86 -3.38
CA GLN A 5 27.02 -34.14 -4.06
C GLN A 5 25.68 -34.31 -3.34
N LEU A 6 25.38 -35.51 -2.84
CA LEU A 6 24.16 -35.75 -2.07
C LEU A 6 24.08 -34.90 -0.79
N ILE A 7 25.21 -34.74 -0.09
CA ILE A 7 25.29 -33.93 1.14
C ILE A 7 25.18 -32.43 0.85
N LEU A 8 25.81 -31.96 -0.24
CA LEU A 8 25.71 -30.57 -0.66
C LEU A 8 24.29 -30.19 -1.10
N SER A 9 23.61 -31.06 -1.84
CA SER A 9 22.24 -30.83 -2.31
C SER A 9 21.23 -30.79 -1.16
N SER A 10 21.37 -31.67 -0.16
CA SER A 10 20.47 -31.68 1.00
C SER A 10 20.66 -30.44 1.87
N ALA A 11 21.90 -30.01 2.09
CA ALA A 11 22.18 -28.76 2.82
C ALA A 11 21.59 -27.53 2.11
N ALA A 12 21.69 -27.46 0.78
CA ALA A 12 21.10 -26.38 0.00
C ALA A 12 19.56 -26.37 0.07
N ALA A 13 18.92 -27.54 0.01
CA ALA A 13 17.47 -27.65 0.14
C ALA A 13 16.97 -27.20 1.53
N LEU A 14 17.67 -27.60 2.60
CA LEU A 14 17.37 -27.14 3.97
C LEU A 14 17.57 -25.63 4.12
N ALA A 15 18.65 -25.07 3.57
CA ALA A 15 18.88 -23.62 3.60
C ALA A 15 17.81 -22.82 2.85
N SER A 16 17.32 -23.33 1.71
CA SER A 16 16.25 -22.68 0.97
C SER A 16 14.89 -22.71 1.68
N SER A 17 14.64 -23.71 2.54
CA SER A 17 13.39 -23.79 3.33
C SER A 17 13.29 -22.75 4.46
N MET A 18 14.41 -22.12 4.83
CA MET A 18 14.44 -21.04 5.82
C MET A 18 14.11 -19.68 5.21
N LEU A 19 14.12 -19.56 3.88
CA LEU A 19 13.82 -18.33 3.17
C LEU A 19 12.31 -18.25 2.87
N SER A 20 11.48 -18.25 3.91
CA SER A 20 10.05 -18.01 3.77
C SER A 20 9.82 -16.61 3.21
N ALA A 21 9.12 -16.53 2.07
CA ALA A 21 8.64 -15.26 1.55
C ALA A 21 7.63 -14.68 2.54
N HIS A 22 8.04 -13.66 3.28
CA HIS A 22 7.15 -12.95 4.19
C HIS A 22 6.25 -12.06 3.35
N ALA A 23 4.96 -12.39 3.28
CA ALA A 23 3.96 -11.45 2.83
C ALA A 23 3.95 -10.28 3.82
N GLN A 24 4.26 -9.08 3.32
CA GLN A 24 4.09 -7.85 4.11
C GLN A 24 2.61 -7.83 4.54
N PRO A 25 2.28 -7.61 5.82
CA PRO A 25 0.89 -7.38 6.18
C PRO A 25 0.38 -6.21 5.34
N ALA A 26 -0.67 -6.43 4.55
CA ALA A 26 -1.25 -5.38 3.72
C ALA A 26 -1.89 -4.34 4.65
N GLN A 27 -1.10 -3.34 5.05
CA GLN A 27 -1.58 -2.28 5.91
C GLN A 27 -2.36 -1.30 5.03
N PHE A 28 -3.65 -1.17 5.33
CA PHE A 28 -4.52 -0.30 4.56
C PHE A 28 -3.96 1.13 4.58
N ALA A 29 -3.79 1.71 3.38
CA ALA A 29 -3.22 3.03 3.16
C ALA A 29 -1.76 3.21 3.60
N ASP A 30 -0.87 2.31 3.15
CA ASP A 30 0.60 2.51 3.18
C ASP A 30 1.08 3.76 2.42
N ARG A 31 0.21 4.35 1.62
CA ARG A 31 0.45 5.58 0.85
C ARG A 31 -0.67 6.59 1.12
N PRO A 32 -0.39 7.90 0.98
CA PRO A 32 -1.43 8.92 1.05
C PRO A 32 -2.63 8.58 0.16
N ILE A 33 -3.84 8.76 0.69
CA ILE A 33 -5.07 8.53 -0.05
C ILE A 33 -5.34 9.76 -0.92
N LYS A 34 -5.69 9.57 -2.18
CA LYS A 34 -6.14 10.66 -3.06
C LYS A 34 -7.66 10.67 -3.13
N LEU A 35 -8.26 11.78 -2.72
CA LEU A 35 -9.67 12.03 -2.88
C LEU A 35 -9.89 12.86 -4.15
N VAL A 36 -10.35 12.20 -5.21
CA VAL A 36 -10.62 12.85 -6.49
C VAL A 36 -11.96 13.59 -6.41
N VAL A 37 -11.94 14.87 -6.72
CA VAL A 37 -13.14 15.71 -6.81
C VAL A 37 -13.32 16.12 -8.28
N PRO A 38 -14.37 15.65 -8.98
CA PRO A 38 -14.54 15.84 -10.42
C PRO A 38 -15.11 17.23 -10.77
N THR A 39 -14.69 18.26 -10.04
CA THR A 39 -15.13 19.65 -10.25
C THR A 39 -13.98 20.61 -10.08
N ALA A 40 -14.17 21.85 -10.54
CA ALA A 40 -13.25 22.95 -10.29
C ALA A 40 -13.01 23.16 -8.78
N VAL A 41 -11.82 23.68 -8.46
CA VAL A 41 -11.39 24.06 -7.10
C VAL A 41 -12.31 25.15 -6.55
N GLY A 42 -12.58 25.13 -5.23
CA GLY A 42 -13.35 26.17 -4.56
C GLY A 42 -14.88 26.08 -4.72
N GLY A 43 -15.38 25.13 -5.49
CA GLY A 43 -16.82 24.81 -5.54
C GLY A 43 -17.30 24.01 -4.32
N GLY A 44 -18.62 23.85 -4.16
CA GLY A 44 -19.20 23.11 -3.03
C GLY A 44 -18.68 21.68 -2.87
N ASN A 45 -18.36 21.01 -3.98
CA ASN A 45 -17.78 19.66 -3.97
C ASN A 45 -16.33 19.65 -3.47
N ASP A 46 -15.52 20.67 -3.78
CA ASP A 46 -14.15 20.80 -3.26
C ASP A 46 -14.18 21.04 -1.75
N THR A 47 -15.03 21.97 -1.29
CA THR A 47 -15.22 22.25 0.14
C THR A 47 -15.65 21.01 0.91
N THR A 48 -16.66 20.29 0.38
CA THR A 48 -17.13 19.04 0.98
C THR A 48 -16.04 17.97 0.97
N GLY A 49 -15.29 17.84 -0.11
CA GLY A 49 -14.16 16.93 -0.22
C GLY A 49 -13.07 17.20 0.82
N ARG A 50 -12.76 18.47 1.10
CA ARG A 50 -11.79 18.87 2.13
C ARG A 50 -12.25 18.51 3.54
N ILE A 51 -13.54 18.70 3.85
CA ILE A 51 -14.13 18.30 5.13
C ILE A 51 -14.02 16.78 5.32
N TYR A 52 -14.34 16.00 4.27
CA TYR A 52 -14.19 14.55 4.32
C TYR A 52 -12.73 14.12 4.47
N ALA A 53 -11.81 14.74 3.72
CA ALA A 53 -10.38 14.44 3.79
C ALA A 53 -9.82 14.66 5.20
N GLU A 54 -10.21 15.74 5.87
CA GLU A 54 -9.81 16.00 7.26
C GLU A 54 -10.35 14.93 8.21
N LYS A 55 -11.65 14.60 8.13
CA LYS A 55 -12.27 13.60 9.00
C LYS A 55 -11.66 12.22 8.81
N VAL A 56 -11.46 11.81 7.56
CA VAL A 56 -10.86 10.51 7.21
C VAL A 56 -9.40 10.47 7.65
N THR A 57 -8.65 11.56 7.49
CA THR A 57 -7.28 11.66 8.01
C THR A 57 -7.23 11.45 9.52
N SER A 58 -8.17 12.04 10.27
CA SER A 58 -8.28 11.84 11.72
C SER A 58 -8.60 10.40 12.11
N LEU A 59 -9.42 9.70 11.33
CA LEU A 59 -9.84 8.32 11.61
C LEU A 59 -8.76 7.29 11.24
N LEU A 60 -8.19 7.41 10.04
CA LEU A 60 -7.20 6.47 9.51
C LEU A 60 -5.78 6.78 10.00
N LYS A 61 -5.54 7.98 10.54
CA LYS A 61 -4.18 8.47 10.86
C LYS A 61 -3.25 8.40 9.65
N ARG A 62 -3.81 8.61 8.46
CA ARG A 62 -3.12 8.62 7.16
C ARG A 62 -3.52 9.88 6.40
N PRO A 63 -2.60 10.55 5.69
CA PRO A 63 -2.92 11.76 4.95
C PRO A 63 -3.88 11.47 3.80
N VAL A 64 -4.93 12.30 3.68
CA VAL A 64 -5.84 12.33 2.53
C VAL A 64 -5.63 13.63 1.77
N LEU A 65 -5.29 13.51 0.48
CA LEU A 65 -5.00 14.63 -0.42
C LEU A 65 -6.19 14.83 -1.37
N VAL A 66 -6.74 16.05 -1.40
CA VAL A 66 -7.81 16.39 -2.35
C VAL A 66 -7.18 16.75 -3.70
N GLU A 67 -7.59 16.04 -4.75
CA GLU A 67 -7.14 16.25 -6.13
C GLU A 67 -8.34 16.62 -7.01
N ASN A 68 -8.40 17.86 -7.45
CA ASN A 68 -9.49 18.35 -8.30
C ASN A 68 -9.19 18.05 -9.76
N LEU A 69 -9.94 17.13 -10.37
CA LEU A 69 -9.80 16.73 -11.77
C LEU A 69 -11.11 17.02 -12.51
N PRO A 70 -11.33 18.26 -13.00
CA PRO A 70 -12.52 18.57 -13.76
C PRO A 70 -12.56 17.77 -15.06
N GLY A 71 -13.68 17.12 -15.34
CA GLY A 71 -13.87 16.27 -16.53
C GLY A 71 -13.51 14.78 -16.34
N ALA A 72 -13.26 14.34 -15.10
CA ALA A 72 -13.13 12.93 -14.73
C ALA A 72 -14.49 12.19 -14.71
#